data_AF-A0AA42YYY6-F1
#
_entry.id   AF-A0AA42YYY6-F1
#
_cell.length_a   1.000
_cell.length_b   1.000
_cell.length_c   1.000
_cell.angle_alpha   90.00
_cell.angle_beta   90.00
_cell.angle_gamma   90.00
#
_symmetry.space_group_name_H-M   'P 1'
#
loop_
_entity.id
_entity.type
_entity.pdbx_description
1 polymer ?
#
loop_
_entity_poly.entity_id
_entity_poly.type
_entity_poly.pdbx_seq_one_letter_code
_entity_poly.pdbx_strand_id
1 'polypeptide(L)'
;MVDSPSEEKAKAKKVRSAFVFVSPNGEELAQIGALIDAGKVQVPHLQVKSVKDAAAALDENQNRHVRGNVALKIDFQETSAM
;
A
#
# COMPACT_ATOMS: atom_id res chain seq x y z
N MET A 1 -15.56 -7.29 -5.27
CA MET A 1 -15.11 -8.39 -4.40
C MET A 1 -14.27 -9.30 -5.27
N VAL A 2 -13.05 -9.65 -4.86
CA VAL A 2 -12.16 -10.50 -5.67
C VAL A 2 -12.40 -11.94 -5.28
N ASP A 3 -12.63 -12.81 -6.27
CA ASP A 3 -12.88 -14.23 -6.03
C ASP A 3 -11.61 -14.95 -5.60
N SER A 4 -11.80 -16.07 -4.87
CA SER A 4 -10.68 -16.94 -4.50
C SER A 4 -10.03 -17.57 -5.75
N PRO A 5 -8.70 -17.79 -5.74
CA PRO A 5 -8.01 -18.45 -6.84
C PRO A 5 -8.50 -19.88 -7.04
N SER A 6 -8.69 -20.29 -8.30
CA SER A 6 -9.17 -21.63 -8.68
C SER A 6 -8.20 -22.75 -8.25
N GLU A 7 -8.69 -23.66 -7.43
CA GLU A 7 -7.95 -24.84 -6.97
C GLU A 7 -7.63 -25.81 -8.11
N GLU A 8 -8.56 -25.98 -9.06
CA GLU A 8 -8.37 -26.86 -10.21
C GLU A 8 -7.18 -26.42 -11.06
N LYS A 9 -7.09 -25.11 -11.34
CA LYS A 9 -5.95 -24.52 -12.07
C LYS A 9 -4.64 -24.66 -11.30
N ALA A 10 -4.68 -24.55 -9.97
CA ALA A 10 -3.50 -24.71 -9.12
C ALA A 10 -2.99 -26.16 -9.14
N LYS A 11 -3.90 -27.14 -9.03
CA LYS A 11 -3.58 -28.57 -9.11
C LYS A 11 -3.03 -28.96 -10.49
N ALA A 12 -3.63 -28.48 -11.57
CA ALA A 12 -3.14 -28.71 -12.93
C ALA A 12 -1.71 -28.20 -13.15
N LYS A 13 -1.35 -27.09 -12.49
CA LYS A 13 -0.01 -26.49 -12.55
C LYS A 13 0.93 -26.95 -11.44
N LYS A 14 0.50 -27.89 -10.58
CA LYS A 14 1.26 -28.37 -9.40
C LYS A 14 1.76 -27.23 -8.49
N VAL A 15 0.96 -26.18 -8.33
CA VAL A 15 1.23 -25.04 -7.43
C VAL A 15 0.18 -24.97 -6.31
N ARG A 16 0.52 -24.29 -5.20
CA ARG A 16 -0.41 -24.02 -4.10
C ARG A 16 -1.18 -22.73 -4.36
N SER A 17 -2.51 -22.78 -4.26
CA SER A 17 -3.35 -21.57 -4.15
C SER A 17 -3.51 -21.16 -2.69
N ALA A 18 -3.57 -19.86 -2.45
CA ALA A 18 -3.94 -19.28 -1.16
C ALA A 18 -4.72 -18.00 -1.42
N PHE A 19 -5.79 -17.78 -0.66
CA PHE A 19 -6.50 -16.51 -0.63
C PHE A 19 -6.04 -15.76 0.62
N VAL A 20 -5.37 -14.62 0.43
CA VAL A 20 -4.97 -13.76 1.53
C VAL A 20 -5.80 -12.49 1.43
N PHE A 21 -6.68 -12.31 2.40
CA PHE A 21 -7.46 -11.10 2.56
C PHE A 21 -7.13 -10.50 3.92
N VAL A 22 -6.96 -9.18 3.96
CA VAL A 22 -6.70 -8.46 5.20
C VAL A 22 -7.92 -7.63 5.54
N SER A 23 -8.31 -7.65 6.80
CA SER A 23 -9.25 -6.69 7.37
C SER A 23 -8.48 -5.58 8.06
N PRO A 24 -9.00 -4.33 8.08
CA PRO A 24 -8.39 -3.29 8.88
C PRO A 24 -8.44 -3.67 10.37
N ASN A 25 -7.27 -3.86 10.99
CA ASN A 25 -7.11 -4.17 12.41
C ASN A 25 -6.04 -3.25 13.02
N GLY A 26 -6.45 -2.38 13.95
CA GLY A 26 -5.56 -1.40 14.56
C GLY A 26 -4.43 -2.01 15.40
N GLU A 27 -4.70 -3.12 16.08
CA GLU A 27 -3.70 -3.80 16.92
C GLU A 27 -2.59 -4.42 16.07
N GLU A 28 -2.98 -5.09 14.98
CA GLU A 28 -2.02 -5.65 14.01
C GLU A 28 -1.18 -4.55 13.36
N LEU A 29 -1.80 -3.42 12.97
CA LEU A 29 -1.08 -2.28 12.41
C LEU A 29 -0.06 -1.68 13.40
N ALA A 30 -0.40 -1.60 14.70
CA ALA A 30 0.52 -1.14 15.73
C ALA A 30 1.72 -2.09 15.91
N GLN A 31 1.48 -3.40 15.87
CA GLN A 31 2.54 -4.40 15.92
C GLN A 31 3.48 -4.30 14.72
N ILE A 32 2.92 -4.11 13.51
CA ILE A 32 3.71 -3.87 12.29
C ILE A 32 4.56 -2.60 12.45
N GLY A 33 4.00 -1.51 13.00
CA GLY A 33 4.74 -0.29 13.31
C GLY A 33 5.94 -0.54 14.22
N ALA A 34 5.75 -1.26 15.32
CA ALA A 34 6.84 -1.60 16.25
C ALA A 34 7.95 -2.43 15.58
N LEU A 35 7.62 -3.31 14.64
CA LEU A 35 8.61 -4.09 13.88
C LEU A 35 9.41 -3.21 12.90
N ILE A 36 8.78 -2.19 12.32
CA ILE A 36 9.44 -1.20 11.47
C ILE A 36 10.41 -0.35 12.32
N ASP A 37 9.94 0.16 13.47
CA ASP A 37 10.75 0.97 14.38
C ASP A 37 11.96 0.19 14.92
N ALA A 38 11.79 -1.12 15.17
CA ALA A 38 12.87 -2.01 15.57
C ALA A 38 13.83 -2.41 14.43
N GLY A 39 13.61 -1.92 13.19
CA GLY A 39 14.42 -2.25 12.01
C GLY A 39 14.27 -3.68 11.51
N LYS A 40 13.28 -4.43 12.00
CA LYS A 40 13.03 -5.83 11.60
C LYS A 40 12.23 -5.93 10.31
N VAL A 41 11.50 -4.88 9.94
CA VAL A 41 10.77 -4.76 8.68
C VAL A 41 11.28 -3.52 7.95
N GLN A 42 11.76 -3.70 6.72
CA GLN A 42 12.17 -2.58 5.87
C GLN A 42 10.96 -2.04 5.11
N VAL A 43 10.73 -0.73 5.24
CA VAL A 43 9.69 -0.04 4.47
C VAL A 43 10.15 0.06 3.00
N PRO A 44 9.29 -0.29 2.03
CA PRO A 44 9.63 -0.13 0.62
C PRO A 44 9.84 1.35 0.27
N HIS A 45 10.51 1.60 -0.85
CA HIS A 45 10.65 2.97 -1.36
C HIS A 45 9.28 3.61 -1.57
N LEU A 46 9.13 4.84 -1.07
CA LEU A 46 7.94 5.68 -1.25
C LEU A 46 8.30 6.89 -2.10
N GLN A 47 7.58 7.07 -3.19
CA GLN A 47 7.66 8.29 -3.97
C GLN A 47 6.72 9.32 -3.34
N VAL A 48 7.29 10.35 -2.71
CA VAL A 48 6.49 11.39 -2.05
C VAL A 48 6.19 12.51 -3.03
N LYS A 49 4.91 12.85 -3.21
CA LYS A 49 4.43 13.96 -4.04
C LYS A 49 3.54 14.89 -3.23
N SER A 50 3.38 16.15 -3.66
CA SER A 50 2.40 17.02 -3.04
C SER A 50 0.99 16.53 -3.34
N VAL A 51 0.05 16.71 -2.41
CA VAL A 51 -1.38 16.50 -2.67
C VAL A 51 -1.89 17.35 -3.84
N LYS A 52 -1.23 18.48 -4.13
CA LYS A 52 -1.54 19.32 -5.30
C LYS A 52 -1.31 18.59 -6.63
N ASP A 53 -0.44 17.59 -6.65
CA ASP A 53 -0.09 16.80 -7.84
C ASP A 53 -0.84 15.46 -7.88
N ALA A 54 -1.88 15.27 -7.06
CA ALA A 54 -2.56 13.98 -6.91
C ALA A 54 -3.09 13.38 -8.23
N ALA A 55 -3.59 14.21 -9.14
CA ALA A 55 -4.08 13.74 -10.44
C ALA A 55 -2.94 13.18 -11.31
N ALA A 56 -1.82 13.89 -11.42
CA ALA A 56 -0.65 13.43 -12.15
C ALA A 56 0.00 12.21 -11.48
N ALA A 57 0.00 12.17 -10.15
CA ALA A 57 0.44 11.01 -9.36
C ALA A 57 -0.38 9.75 -9.66
N LEU A 58 -1.69 9.88 -9.82
CA LEU A 58 -2.57 8.76 -10.18
C LEU A 58 -2.30 8.26 -11.60
N ASP A 59 -2.15 9.17 -12.56
CA ASP A 59 -1.83 8.82 -13.95
C ASP A 59 -0.50 8.04 -14.05
N GLU A 60 0.55 8.50 -13.36
CA GLU A 60 1.83 7.78 -13.29
C GLU A 60 1.71 6.39 -12.64
N ASN A 61 0.87 6.26 -11.61
CA ASN A 61 0.61 4.98 -10.94
C ASN A 61 -0.10 3.99 -11.88
N GLN A 62 -1.11 4.45 -12.61
CA GLN A 62 -1.83 3.64 -13.60
C GLN A 62 -0.91 3.16 -14.73
N ASN A 63 0.02 4.01 -15.15
CA ASN A 63 0.98 3.72 -16.21
C ASN A 63 2.21 2.90 -15.72
N ARG A 64 2.19 2.41 -14.46
CA ARG A 64 3.27 1.60 -13.84
C ARG A 64 4.65 2.26 -13.86
N HIS A 65 4.70 3.59 -13.90
CA HIS A 65 5.96 4.34 -13.82
C HIS A 65 6.45 4.57 -12.39
N VAL A 66 5.70 4.08 -11.40
CA VAL A 66 6.03 4.19 -9.99
C VAL A 66 6.74 2.93 -9.51
N ARG A 67 7.85 3.11 -8.78
CA ARG A 67 8.49 2.02 -8.02
C ARG A 67 7.97 2.04 -6.58
N GLY A 68 7.28 0.98 -6.17
CA GLY A 68 6.67 0.90 -4.85
C GLY A 68 5.34 1.65 -4.80
N ASN A 69 5.16 2.50 -3.79
CA ASN A 69 3.93 3.27 -3.58
C ASN A 69 4.16 4.79 -3.75
N VAL A 70 3.13 5.51 -4.17
CA VAL A 70 3.11 6.98 -4.11
C VAL A 70 2.44 7.43 -2.81
N ALA A 71 3.14 8.24 -2.02
CA ALA A 71 2.59 8.90 -0.83
C ALA A 71 2.30 10.37 -1.15
N LEU A 72 1.11 10.84 -0.82
CA LEU A 72 0.74 12.25 -0.99
C LEU A 72 0.98 13.00 0.32
N LYS A 73 1.87 13.97 0.28
CA LYS A 73 2.11 14.89 1.38
C LYS A 73 1.06 16.00 1.36
N ILE A 74 0.36 16.16 2.47
CA ILE A 74 -0.58 17.24 2.71
C ILE A 74 0.12 18.28 3.58
N ASP A 75 0.28 19.49 3.05
CA ASP A 75 0.71 20.63 3.85
C ASP A 75 -0.56 21.30 4.41
N PHE A 76 -0.88 21.01 5.67
CA PHE A 76 -1.93 21.74 6.38
C PHE A 76 -1.39 23.14 6.68
N GLN A 77 -1.88 24.16 5.97
CA GLN A 77 -1.65 25.55 6.38
C GLN A 77 -2.50 25.78 7.64
N GLU A 78 -1.87 26.09 8.77
CA GLU A 78 -2.61 26.60 9.93
C GLU A 78 -3.37 27.85 9.46
N THR A 79 -4.69 27.77 9.46
CA THR A 79 -5.52 28.95 9.26
C THR A 79 -5.36 29.78 10.52
N SER A 80 -4.42 30.72 10.49
CA SER A 80 -4.28 31.73 11.52
C SER A 80 -5.57 32.56 11.49
N ALA A 81 -6.49 32.25 12.39
CA ALA A 81 -7.71 33.01 12.57
C ALA A 81 -7.33 34.39 13.12
N MET A 82 -7.68 35.41 12.34
CA MET A 82 -7.51 36.82 12.64
C MET A 82 -8.59 37.30 13.61
#